data_AF-A0A920MHX1-F1
#
_entry.id   AF-A0A920MHX1-F1
#
_cell.length_a   1.000
_cell.length_b   1.000
_cell.length_c   1.000
_cell.angle_alpha   90.00
_cell.angle_beta   90.00
_cell.angle_gamma   90.00
#
_symmetry.space_group_name_H-M   'P 1'
#
loop_
_entity.id
_entity.type
_entity.pdbx_description
1 polymer ?
#
loop_
_entity_poly.entity_id
_entity_poly.type
_entity_poly.pdbx_seq_one_letter_code
_entity_poly.pdbx_strand_id
1 'polypeptide(L)' 'MIEALACGTPIAGFNVTGPKDIVIEGINGSLDDENLSLAVERALKVDRESTFQSSKTYTWDTVADQFIDSLIPIK' A
#
# COMPACT_ATOMS: atom_id res chain seq x y z
N MET A 1 5.58 -4.85 0.33
CA MET A 1 4.95 -3.52 0.63
C MET A 1 3.79 -3.68 1.60
N ILE A 2 2.75 -4.45 1.25
CA ILE A 2 1.60 -4.71 2.14
C ILE A 2 1.98 -5.30 3.50
N GLU A 3 3.08 -6.07 3.58
CA GLU A 3 3.62 -6.58 4.86
C GLU A 3 4.10 -5.45 5.77
N ALA A 4 4.69 -4.39 5.21
CA ALA A 4 5.09 -3.21 5.98
C ALA A 4 3.85 -2.52 6.57
N LEU A 5 2.79 -2.37 5.76
CA LEU A 5 1.51 -1.81 6.23
C LEU A 5 0.92 -2.65 7.36
N ALA A 6 0.91 -3.98 7.23
CA ALA A 6 0.42 -4.90 8.25
C ALA A 6 1.22 -4.85 9.57
N CYS A 7 2.46 -4.38 9.53
CA CYS A 7 3.31 -4.12 10.69
C CYS A 7 3.20 -2.68 11.22
N GLY A 8 2.32 -1.85 10.64
CA GLY A 8 2.18 -0.43 10.97
C GLY A 8 3.41 0.40 10.59
N THR A 9 4.16 -0.02 9.56
CA THR A 9 5.36 0.66 9.07
C THR A 9 5.02 1.43 7.78
N PRO A 10 5.01 2.78 7.82
CA PRO A 10 4.71 3.58 6.65
C PRO A 10 5.70 3.34 5.51
N ILE A 11 5.22 3.47 4.28
CA ILE A 11 6.03 3.25 3.06
C ILE A 11 6.58 4.58 2.55
N ALA A 12 7.84 4.59 2.11
CA ALA A 12 8.39 5.63 1.26
C ALA A 12 8.88 5.02 -0.05
N GLY A 13 8.63 5.68 -1.19
CA GLY A 13 9.02 5.15 -2.48
C GLY A 13 8.93 6.17 -3.62
N PHE A 14 9.34 5.74 -4.81
CA PHE A 14 9.12 6.53 -6.02
C PHE A 14 7.68 6.41 -6.52
N ASN A 15 7.16 7.48 -7.12
CA ASN A 15 5.83 7.53 -7.71
C ASN A 15 5.77 6.80 -9.06
N VAL A 16 5.85 5.48 -9.01
CA VAL A 16 5.81 4.58 -10.18
C VAL A 16 4.74 3.51 -10.02
N THR A 17 4.50 2.73 -11.08
CA THR A 17 3.60 1.57 -11.05
C THR A 17 4.01 0.58 -9.95
N GLY A 18 3.04 0.08 -9.18
CA GLY A 18 3.27 -0.67 -7.96
C GLY A 18 3.08 0.21 -6.73
N PRO A 19 4.05 1.10 -6.38
CA PRO A 19 3.90 1.96 -5.21
C PRO A 19 2.69 2.90 -5.27
N LYS A 20 2.43 3.54 -6.40
CA LYS A 20 1.29 4.47 -6.55
C LYS A 20 -0.08 3.80 -6.42
N ASP A 21 -0.13 2.47 -6.61
CA ASP A 21 -1.36 1.68 -6.56
C ASP A 21 -1.70 1.25 -5.12
N ILE A 22 -0.77 1.45 -4.17
CA ILE A 22 -0.88 0.99 -2.77
C ILE A 22 -0.77 2.15 -1.77
N VAL A 23 0.10 3.12 -2.05
CA VAL A 23 0.40 4.20 -1.11
C VAL A 23 -0.65 5.31 -1.21
N ILE A 24 -1.18 5.67 -0.04
CA ILE A 24 -2.08 6.80 0.16
C ILE A 24 -1.30 7.85 0.96
N GLU A 25 -0.96 8.94 0.29
CA GLU A 25 -0.14 10.03 0.81
C GLU A 25 -0.64 10.50 2.19
N GLY A 26 0.25 10.49 3.18
CA GLY A 26 -0.05 10.94 4.55
C GLY A 26 -0.88 9.97 5.40
N ILE A 27 -1.38 8.86 4.84
CA ILE A 27 -2.16 7.84 5.57
C ILE A 27 -1.32 6.61 5.88
N ASN A 28 -0.64 6.07 4.87
CA ASN A 28 0.12 4.82 4.99
C ASN A 28 1.53 4.91 4.41
N GLY A 29 1.92 6.10 3.94
CA GLY A 29 3.21 6.35 3.34
C GLY A 29 3.27 7.67 2.57
N SER A 30 4.33 7.83 1.79
CA SER A 30 4.52 8.95 0.89
C SER A 30 5.31 8.53 -0.35
N LEU A 31 5.02 9.15 -1.49
CA LEU A 31 5.77 8.96 -2.74
C LEU A 31 6.37 10.27 -3.23
N ASP A 32 7.45 10.17 -4.00
CA ASP A 32 8.07 11.30 -4.69
C ASP A 32 8.49 10.89 -6.11
N ASP A 33 8.44 11.81 -7.07
CA ASP A 33 8.78 11.49 -8.47
C ASP A 33 10.30 11.34 -8.68
N GLU A 34 11.11 12.12 -7.95
CA GLU A 34 12.54 12.24 -8.23
C GLU A 34 13.41 12.08 -6.98
N ASN A 35 12.90 12.42 -5.79
CA ASN A 35 13.70 12.47 -4.57
C ASN A 35 13.11 11.60 -3.45
N LEU A 36 13.68 10.40 -3.32
CA LEU A 36 13.30 9.45 -2.27
C LEU A 36 13.48 10.01 -0.85
N SER A 37 14.44 10.91 -0.61
CA SER A 37 14.64 11.51 0.72
C SER A 37 13.40 12.30 1.15
N LEU A 38 12.75 13.01 0.23
CA LEU A 38 11.55 13.78 0.53
C LEU A 38 10.37 12.85 0.87
N ALA A 39 10.22 11.72 0.15
CA ALA A 39 9.23 10.70 0.50
C ALA A 39 9.49 10.12 1.90
N VAL A 40 10.75 9.82 2.25
CA VAL A 40 11.11 9.31 3.58
C VAL A 40 10.77 10.32 4.68
N GLU A 41 11.14 11.59 4.50
CA GLU A 41 10.84 12.65 5.47
C GLU A 41 9.35 12.83 5.72
N ARG A 42 8.52 12.68 4.68
CA ARG A 42 7.06 12.72 4.79
C ARG A 42 6.51 11.45 5.44
N ALA A 43 6.96 10.26 5.01
CA ALA A 43 6.52 8.98 5.55
C ALA A 43 6.82 8.82 7.05
N LEU A 44 7.94 9.38 7.54
CA LEU A 44 8.29 9.38 8.97
C LEU A 44 7.28 10.12 9.87
N LYS A 45 6.46 10.99 9.29
CA LYS A 45 5.42 11.75 10.01
C LYS A 45 4.07 11.04 10.01
N VAL A 46 3.94 9.94 9.26
CA VAL A 46 2.69 9.18 9.15
C VAL A 46 2.47 8.36 10.41
N ASP A 47 1.23 8.35 10.87
CA ASP A 47 0.83 7.59 12.05
C ASP A 47 0.89 6.07 11.79
N ARG A 48 1.37 5.33 12.79
CA ARG A 48 1.53 3.87 12.68
C ARG A 48 0.18 3.17 12.70
N GLU A 49 -0.79 3.70 13.45
CA GLU A 49 -2.12 3.12 13.54
C GLU A 49 -2.89 3.32 12.22
N SER A 50 -2.86 4.53 11.64
CA SER A 50 -3.45 4.77 10.31
C SER A 50 -2.85 3.86 9.23
N THR A 51 -1.53 3.65 9.30
CA THR A 51 -0.83 2.73 8.40
C THR A 51 -1.33 1.30 8.55
N PHE A 52 -1.44 0.81 9.79
CA PHE A 52 -1.97 -0.53 10.07
C PHE A 52 -3.43 -0.70 9.66
N GLN A 53 -4.27 0.30 9.93
CA GLN A 53 -5.68 0.27 9.53
C GLN A 53 -5.84 0.20 8.01
N SER A 54 -4.99 0.92 7.26
CA SER A 54 -4.99 0.83 5.79
C SER A 54 -4.66 -0.56 5.26
N SER A 55 -3.94 -1.38 6.03
CA SER A 55 -3.54 -2.73 5.62
C SER A 55 -4.72 -3.71 5.62
N LYS A 56 -5.82 -3.40 6.32
CA LYS A 56 -6.95 -4.32 6.55
C LYS A 56 -7.76 -4.62 5.30
N THR A 57 -7.54 -3.89 4.21
CA THR A 57 -8.13 -4.17 2.90
C THR A 57 -7.38 -5.27 2.14
N TYR A 58 -6.12 -5.53 2.48
CA TYR A 58 -5.29 -6.54 1.84
C TYR A 58 -5.37 -7.86 2.63
N THR A 59 -6.44 -8.62 2.41
CA THR A 59 -6.68 -9.91 3.07
C THR A 59 -6.68 -11.06 2.08
N TRP A 60 -6.41 -12.27 2.58
CA TRP A 60 -6.54 -13.48 1.77
C TRP A 60 -7.97 -13.72 1.28
N ASP A 61 -8.97 -13.40 2.10
CA ASP A 61 -10.38 -13.51 1.70
C ASP A 61 -10.70 -12.60 0.51
N THR A 62 -10.29 -11.33 0.58
CA THR A 62 -10.47 -10.37 -0.53
C THR A 62 -9.76 -10.82 -1.81
N VAL A 63 -8.55 -11.38 -1.70
CA VAL A 63 -7.83 -11.92 -2.87
C VAL A 63 -8.53 -13.15 -3.45
N ALA A 64 -9.05 -14.04 -2.60
CA ALA A 64 -9.79 -15.22 -3.04
C ALA A 64 -11.08 -14.83 -3.77
N ASP A 65 -11.84 -13.86 -3.23
CA ASP A 65 -13.05 -13.34 -3.86
C ASP A 65 -12.74 -12.74 -5.23
N GLN A 66 -11.73 -11.86 -5.33
CA GLN A 66 -11.31 -11.27 -6.60
C GLN A 66 -10.87 -12.31 -7.63
N PHE A 67 -10.19 -13.37 -7.20
CA PHE A 67 -9.77 -14.46 -8.07
C PHE A 67 -10.97 -15.22 -8.62
N ILE A 68 -11.93 -15.58 -7.76
CA ILE A 68 -13.17 -16.30 -8.14
C ILE A 68 -13.98 -15.45 -9.12
N ASP A 69 -14.16 -14.16 -8.84
CA ASP A 69 -14.91 -13.23 -9.69
C ASP A 69 -14.26 -13.04 -11.08
N SER A 70 -12.95 -13.28 -11.18
CA SER A 70 -12.20 -13.18 -12.44
C SER A 70 -12.24 -14.46 -13.28
N LEU A 71 -12.80 -15.56 -12.76
CA LEU A 71 -12.89 -16.82 -13.50
C LEU A 71 -13.92 -16.73 -14.63
N ILE A 72 -13.56 -17.28 -15.79
CA ILE A 72 -14.47 -17.45 -16.93
C ILE A 72 -14.80 -18.93 -17.14
N PRO A 73 -16.00 -19.27 -17.64
CA PRO A 73 -16.36 -20.64 -17.96
C PRO A 73 -15.38 -21.25 -18.98
N ILE A 74 -14.97 -22.49 -18.73
CA ILE A 74 -14.22 -23.30 -19.71
C ILE A 74 -15.18 -23.68 -20.84
N LYS A 75 -14.75 -23.46 -22.08
CA LYS A 75 -15.48 -23.90 -23.29
C LYS A 75 -15.07 -25.31 -23.70
#